data_AF-A0A821M8C9-F1
#
_entry.id   AF-A0A821M8C9-F1
#
_cell.length_a   1.000
_cell.length_b   1.000
_cell.length_c   1.000
_cell.angle_alpha   90.00
_cell.angle_beta   90.00
_cell.angle_gamma   90.00
#
_symmetry.space_group_name_H-M   'P 1'
#
loop_
_entity.id
_entity.type
_entity.pdbx_description
1 polymer ?
#
loop_
_entity_poly.entity_id
_entity_poly.type
_entity_poly.pdbx_seq_one_letter_code
_entity_poly.pdbx_strand_id
1 'polypeptide(L)'
;MSSVPIQMLIYVLPTPFCSITPIILPLTDCLEVQVHVSVSFNISAMNLCNFTVANITDIVTSTNINGMTGSNLTSSTTNSSISYVTYTWIPQNNQVGSQRLCFIAFT
;
A
#
# COMPACT_ATOMS: atom_id res chain seq x y z
N MET A 1 4.66 -25.46 -33.01
CA MET A 1 5.28 -24.36 -32.25
C MET A 1 4.45 -24.13 -31.00
N SER A 2 5.07 -24.19 -29.82
CA SER A 2 4.39 -23.89 -28.54
C SER A 2 4.99 -22.60 -28.00
N SER A 3 4.14 -21.64 -27.64
CA SER A 3 4.53 -20.37 -27.03
C SER A 3 3.81 -20.23 -25.70
N VAL A 4 4.56 -19.91 -24.64
CA VAL A 4 3.99 -19.58 -23.32
C VAL A 4 3.79 -18.07 -23.26
N PRO A 5 2.58 -17.56 -23.00
CA PRO A 5 2.37 -16.14 -22.82
C PRO A 5 3.03 -15.66 -21.52
N ILE A 6 3.82 -14.59 -21.61
CA ILE A 6 4.32 -13.85 -20.45
C ILE A 6 3.41 -12.62 -20.28
N GLN A 7 2.68 -12.56 -19.16
CA GLN A 7 2.00 -11.33 -18.74
C GLN A 7 2.96 -10.49 -17.91
N MET A 8 3.11 -9.22 -18.27
CA MET A 8 3.84 -8.23 -17.48
C MET A 8 2.89 -7.10 -17.08
N LEU A 9 3.02 -6.63 -15.84
CA LEU A 9 2.27 -5.49 -15.32
C LEU A 9 3.16 -4.24 -15.42
N ILE A 10 2.74 -3.28 -16.24
CA ILE A 10 3.44 -2.00 -16.44
C ILE A 10 2.55 -0.89 -15.88
N TYR A 11 3.08 -0.10 -14.96
CA TYR A 11 2.44 1.11 -14.47
C TYR A 11 3.00 2.32 -15.21
N VAL A 12 2.12 3.12 -15.81
CA VAL A 12 2.48 4.40 -16.44
C VAL A 12 1.93 5.51 -15.55
N LEU A 13 2.82 6.33 -15.01
CA LEU A 13 2.51 7.39 -14.05
C LEU A 13 2.83 8.77 -14.65
N PRO A 14 2.13 9.84 -14.24
CA PRO A 14 2.47 11.20 -14.65
C PRO A 14 3.88 11.57 -14.17
N THR A 15 4.52 12.52 -14.84
CA THR A 15 5.84 13.03 -14.42
C THR A 15 5.70 13.67 -13.04
N PRO A 16 6.41 13.18 -12.01
CA PRO A 16 6.25 13.71 -10.67
C PRO A 16 6.88 15.11 -10.57
N PHE A 17 6.28 15.98 -9.76
CA PHE A 17 6.84 17.31 -9.44
C PHE A 17 8.18 17.22 -8.71
N CYS A 18 8.49 16.06 -8.16
CA CYS A 18 9.75 15.75 -7.50
C CYS A 18 10.30 14.43 -8.03
N SER A 19 11.61 14.38 -8.30
CA SER A 19 12.28 13.17 -8.81
C SER A 19 12.47 12.08 -7.75
N ILE A 20 12.25 12.39 -6.47
CA ILE A 20 12.39 11.43 -5.37
C ILE A 20 11.04 10.74 -5.15
N THR A 21 11.02 9.43 -5.30
CA THR A 21 9.83 8.62 -5.06
C THR A 21 9.52 8.55 -3.55
N PRO A 22 8.23 8.54 -3.16
CA PRO A 22 7.85 8.31 -1.77
C PRO A 22 8.29 6.90 -1.31
N ILE A 23 8.62 6.78 -0.03
CA ILE A 23 9.04 5.51 0.57
C ILE A 23 7.89 4.95 1.41
N ILE A 24 7.51 3.69 1.15
CA ILE A 24 6.65 2.93 2.07
C ILE A 24 7.50 2.53 3.28
N LEU A 25 7.06 2.91 4.48
CA LEU A 25 7.73 2.53 5.71
C LEU A 25 7.48 1.03 5.98
N PRO A 26 8.53 0.27 6.34
CA PRO A 26 8.40 -1.17 6.52
C PRO A 26 7.48 -1.51 7.70
N LEU A 27 6.70 -2.57 7.55
CA LEU A 27 6.16 -3.30 8.69
C LEU A 27 7.33 -4.07 9.32
N THR A 28 7.58 -3.87 10.61
CA THR A 28 8.76 -4.44 11.28
C THR A 28 8.67 -5.95 11.45
N ASP A 29 7.46 -6.49 11.48
CA ASP A 29 7.19 -7.89 11.81
C ASP A 29 6.16 -8.51 10.86
N CYS A 30 6.21 -9.84 10.74
CA CYS A 30 5.12 -10.60 10.13
C CYS A 30 3.85 -10.42 10.96
N LEU A 31 2.74 -10.07 10.31
CA LEU A 31 1.44 -9.97 10.97
C LEU A 31 0.74 -11.33 10.95
N GLU A 32 0.68 -12.00 12.10
CA GLU A 32 -0.15 -13.20 12.26
C GLU A 32 -1.62 -12.81 12.44
N VAL A 33 -2.50 -13.44 11.68
CA VAL A 33 -3.94 -13.14 11.68
C VAL A 33 -4.76 -14.43 11.75
N GLN A 34 -5.94 -14.35 12.36
CA GLN A 34 -6.85 -15.47 12.49
C GLN A 34 -8.06 -15.30 11.58
N VAL A 35 -8.59 -16.42 11.08
CA VAL A 35 -9.83 -16.42 10.30
C VAL A 35 -11.00 -15.94 11.15
N HIS A 36 -11.91 -15.20 10.53
CA HIS A 36 -13.09 -14.58 11.15
C HIS A 36 -12.81 -13.56 12.26
N VAL A 37 -11.56 -13.13 12.42
CA VAL A 37 -11.18 -12.06 13.35
C VAL A 37 -10.82 -10.83 12.53
N SER A 38 -11.43 -9.68 12.87
CA SER A 38 -11.09 -8.41 12.23
C SER A 38 -9.69 -7.97 12.63
N VAL A 39 -8.86 -7.69 11.64
CA VAL A 39 -7.52 -7.12 11.83
C VAL A 39 -7.43 -5.78 11.13
N SER A 40 -6.71 -4.84 11.75
CA SER A 40 -6.40 -3.54 11.16
C SER A 40 -4.91 -3.26 11.29
N PHE A 41 -4.31 -2.73 10.22
CA PHE A 41 -2.91 -2.30 10.23
C PHE A 41 -2.74 -1.03 9.39
N ASN A 42 -1.75 -0.21 9.77
CA ASN A 42 -1.46 1.04 9.08
C ASN A 42 -0.32 0.83 8.09
N ILE A 43 -0.53 1.30 6.86
CA ILE A 43 0.52 1.44 5.86
C ILE A 43 0.85 2.92 5.76
N SER A 44 2.09 3.24 6.10
CA SER A 44 2.59 4.61 6.11
C SER A 44 3.55 4.82 4.94
N ALA A 45 3.45 5.97 4.30
CA ALA A 45 4.37 6.42 3.29
C ALA A 45 4.98 7.76 3.71
N MET A 46 6.26 7.93 3.42
CA MET A 46 6.99 9.17 3.68
C MET A 46 7.35 9.83 2.35
N ASN A 47 6.94 11.07 2.21
CA ASN A 47 7.39 11.96 1.17
C ASN A 47 8.74 12.55 1.56
N LEU A 48 9.78 12.20 0.81
CA LEU A 48 11.13 12.72 1.02
C LEU A 48 11.36 14.09 0.37
N CYS A 49 10.41 14.54 -0.45
CA CYS A 49 10.43 15.87 -1.02
C CYS A 49 9.89 16.89 -0.01
N ASN A 50 10.11 18.17 -0.28
CA ASN A 50 9.42 19.22 0.44
C ASN A 50 7.90 19.06 0.24
N PHE A 51 7.12 19.02 1.32
CA PHE A 51 5.66 18.86 1.29
C PHE A 51 4.93 20.03 0.58
N THR A 52 5.65 21.12 0.28
CA THR A 52 5.12 22.19 -0.57
C THR A 52 5.26 21.93 -2.07
N VAL A 53 6.09 20.96 -2.48
CA VAL A 53 6.41 20.67 -3.89
C VAL A 53 5.65 19.44 -4.39
N ALA A 54 5.53 18.42 -3.56
CA ALA A 54 4.76 17.22 -3.83
C ALA A 54 4.11 16.78 -2.52
N ASN A 55 2.93 16.17 -2.58
CA ASN A 55 2.24 15.61 -1.43
C ASN A 55 1.77 14.22 -1.77
N ILE A 56 1.81 13.30 -0.81
CA ILE A 56 1.21 11.98 -1.04
C ILE A 56 -0.30 12.19 -1.24
N THR A 57 -0.79 11.76 -2.39
CA THR A 57 -2.20 11.91 -2.78
C THR A 57 -2.99 10.64 -2.50
N ASP A 58 -2.34 9.48 -2.54
CA ASP A 58 -2.98 8.20 -2.25
C ASP A 58 -1.96 7.11 -1.89
N ILE A 59 -2.41 6.07 -1.16
CA ILE A 59 -1.66 4.84 -0.86
C ILE A 59 -2.57 3.65 -1.16
N VAL A 60 -2.36 3.02 -2.31
CA VAL A 60 -3.19 1.90 -2.78
C VAL A 60 -2.46 0.58 -2.65
N THR A 61 -3.23 -0.51 -2.62
CA THR A 61 -2.71 -1.86 -2.82
C THR A 61 -2.97 -2.30 -4.26
N SER A 62 -1.90 -2.70 -4.95
CA SER A 62 -1.96 -3.22 -6.32
C SER A 62 -2.55 -4.62 -6.41
N THR A 63 -2.46 -5.40 -5.34
CA THR A 63 -3.02 -6.74 -5.24
C THR A 63 -3.86 -6.80 -3.98
N ASN A 64 -5.14 -6.45 -4.11
CA ASN A 64 -6.08 -6.50 -2.99
C ASN A 64 -6.35 -7.95 -2.59
N ILE A 65 -6.28 -8.22 -1.30
CA ILE A 65 -6.86 -9.46 -0.76
C ILE A 65 -8.37 -9.26 -0.73
N ASN A 66 -9.13 -10.24 -1.24
CA ASN A 66 -10.59 -10.17 -1.23
C ASN A 66 -11.12 -9.89 0.19
N GLY A 67 -11.99 -8.90 0.31
CA GLY A 67 -12.59 -8.49 1.59
C GLY A 67 -11.70 -7.57 2.44
N MET A 68 -10.54 -7.15 1.94
CA MET A 68 -9.74 -6.08 2.55
C MET A 68 -10.24 -4.71 2.07
N THR A 69 -10.34 -3.75 2.99
CA THR A 69 -10.76 -2.38 2.70
C THR A 69 -9.76 -1.39 3.27
N GLY A 70 -9.34 -0.40 2.48
CA GLY A 70 -8.52 0.71 2.93
C GLY A 70 -9.36 1.91 3.34
N SER A 71 -8.94 2.63 4.36
CA SER A 71 -9.47 3.95 4.70
C SER A 71 -9.06 4.99 3.67
N ASN A 72 -9.59 6.21 3.80
CA ASN A 72 -9.03 7.37 3.10
C ASN A 72 -7.60 7.65 3.61
N LEU A 73 -6.79 8.27 2.75
CA LEU A 73 -5.48 8.79 3.11
C LEU A 73 -5.60 9.80 4.25
N THR A 74 -4.75 9.65 5.27
CA THR A 74 -4.65 10.57 6.39
C THR A 74 -3.21 11.05 6.54
N SER A 75 -2.99 12.35 6.67
CA SER A 75 -1.67 12.91 6.96
C SER A 75 -1.36 12.81 8.46
N SER A 76 -0.10 12.52 8.80
CA SER A 76 0.32 12.47 10.19
C SER A 76 0.28 13.85 10.85
N THR A 77 -0.21 13.90 12.08
CA THR A 77 -0.26 15.13 12.90
C THR A 77 1.10 15.50 13.50
N THR A 78 2.04 14.55 13.53
CA THR A 78 3.39 14.76 14.10
C THR A 78 4.45 15.03 13.04
N ASN A 79 4.22 14.61 11.79
CA ASN A 79 5.14 14.82 10.68
C ASN A 79 4.38 14.97 9.36
N SER A 80 4.34 16.18 8.79
CA SER A 80 3.61 16.50 7.56
C SER A 80 4.14 15.77 6.32
N SER A 81 5.36 15.24 6.36
CA SER A 81 5.91 14.40 5.29
C SER A 81 5.38 12.97 5.32
N ILE A 82 4.69 12.55 6.38
CA ILE A 82 4.16 11.19 6.53
C ILE A 82 2.65 11.20 6.30
N SER A 83 2.17 10.29 5.46
CA SER A 83 0.76 9.99 5.32
C SER A 83 0.54 8.48 5.48
N TYR A 84 -0.66 8.07 5.89
CA TYR A 84 -0.99 6.67 6.13
C TYR A 84 -2.41 6.34 5.71
N VAL A 85 -2.62 5.07 5.41
CA VAL A 85 -3.93 4.44 5.19
C VAL A 85 -4.06 3.27 6.16
N THR A 86 -5.22 3.18 6.81
CA THR A 86 -5.56 2.03 7.65
C THR A 86 -6.27 1.00 6.79
N TYR A 87 -5.71 -0.19 6.70
CA TYR A 87 -6.35 -1.32 6.05
C TYR A 87 -7.03 -2.20 7.11
N THR A 88 -8.28 -2.56 6.86
CA THR A 88 -9.06 -3.49 7.68
C THR A 88 -9.45 -4.71 6.87
N TRP A 89 -9.37 -5.88 7.48
CA TRP A 89 -9.64 -7.16 6.83
C TRP A 89 -10.20 -8.18 7.82
N ILE A 90 -11.14 -9.02 7.37
CA ILE A 90 -11.64 -10.19 8.10
C ILE A 90 -11.34 -11.44 7.25
N PRO A 91 -10.23 -12.16 7.54
CA PRO A 91 -9.83 -13.32 6.75
C PRO A 91 -10.87 -14.42 6.78
N GLN A 92 -11.08 -15.09 5.64
CA GLN A 92 -11.97 -16.23 5.50
C GLN A 92 -11.19 -17.55 5.44
N ASN A 93 -11.87 -18.69 5.66
CA ASN A 93 -11.25 -20.02 5.65
C ASN A 93 -10.48 -20.34 4.36
N ASN A 94 -10.91 -19.82 3.21
CA ASN A 94 -10.24 -20.01 1.92
C ASN A 94 -9.01 -19.11 1.72
N GLN A 95 -8.65 -18.30 2.72
CA GLN A 95 -7.51 -17.38 2.71
C GLN A 95 -6.41 -17.80 3.71
N VAL A 96 -6.49 -19.00 4.29
CA VAL A 96 -5.45 -19.55 5.15
C VAL A 96 -4.18 -19.81 4.34
N GLY A 97 -3.05 -19.27 4.81
CA GLY A 97 -1.74 -19.39 4.18
C GLY A 97 -1.02 -18.05 4.07
N SER A 98 0.10 -18.03 3.37
CA SER A 98 0.87 -16.80 3.17
C SER A 98 0.16 -15.87 2.20
N GLN A 99 -0.09 -14.65 2.64
CA GLN A 99 -0.64 -13.58 1.82
C GLN A 99 0.47 -12.63 1.36
N ARG A 100 0.37 -12.09 0.15
CA ARG A 100 1.30 -11.11 -0.40
C ARG A 100 0.53 -9.84 -0.78
N LEU A 101 1.03 -8.72 -0.31
CA LEU A 101 0.46 -7.39 -0.56
C LEU A 101 1.55 -6.50 -1.15
N CYS A 102 1.17 -5.71 -2.14
CA CYS A 102 2.06 -4.75 -2.78
C CYS A 102 1.41 -3.36 -2.73
N PHE A 103 1.97 -2.47 -1.91
CA PHE A 103 1.48 -1.11 -1.74
C PHE A 103 2.23 -0.13 -2.64
N ILE A 104 1.51 0.85 -3.16
CA ILE A 104 2.03 1.92 -4.01
C ILE A 104 1.56 3.23 -3.41
N ALA A 105 2.49 4.14 -3.13
CA ALA A 105 2.19 5.51 -2.75
C ALA A 105 2.33 6.43 -3.97
N PHE A 106 1.35 7.29 -4.18
CA PHE A 106 1.35 8.29 -5.24
C PHE A 106 1.58 9.68 -4.66
N THR A 107 2.26 10.52 -5.43
CA THR A 107 2.52 11.93 -5.13
C THR A 107 2.02 12.82 -6.25
#